data_AF-A0A960B4J2-F1
#
_entry.id   AF-A0A960B4J2-F1
#
_cell.length_a   1.000
_cell.length_b   1.000
_cell.length_c   1.000
_cell.angle_alpha   90.00
_cell.angle_beta   90.00
_cell.angle_gamma   90.00
#
_symmetry.space_group_name_H-M   'P 1'
#
loop_
_entity.id
_entity.type
_entity.pdbx_description
1 polymer ?
#
loop_
_entity_poly.entity_id
_entity_poly.type
_entity_poly.pdbx_seq_one_letter_code
_entity_poly.pdbx_strand_id
1 'polypeptide(L)'
;MIDERWVYLTLVLNLVGSVHYIAMIVKGQVRPNRASWLLWAVAPAVVFAAELDQGVGLRTLMTFGIALGPLLVLLSSYLRRGAYWQLGLFDWACGGLSGLAVLLWALTDAPNAAIILSMAADALAAVPTIRKSISHPETEHPLFFV
;
A
#
# COMPACT_ATOMS: atom_id res chain seq x y z
N MET A 1 27.01 4.91 -9.19
CA MET A 1 25.96 4.27 -8.36
C MET A 1 25.40 5.34 -7.43
N ILE A 2 24.08 5.35 -7.22
CA ILE A 2 23.42 6.32 -6.32
C ILE A 2 23.80 5.97 -4.87
N ASP A 3 24.00 6.98 -4.03
CA ASP A 3 24.36 6.81 -2.61
C ASP A 3 23.23 6.07 -1.85
N GLU A 4 23.56 5.07 -1.04
CA GLU A 4 22.55 4.33 -0.26
C GLU A 4 21.83 5.21 0.76
N ARG A 5 22.40 6.33 1.17
CA ARG A 5 21.80 7.27 2.14
C ARG A 5 20.52 7.94 1.62
N TRP A 6 20.23 7.87 0.32
CA TRP A 6 18.96 8.35 -0.25
C TRP A 6 17.74 7.63 0.35
N VAL A 7 17.90 6.42 0.89
CA VAL A 7 16.86 5.69 1.65
C VAL A 7 16.26 6.52 2.79
N TYR A 8 17.05 7.36 3.45
CA TYR A 8 16.56 8.22 4.54
C TYR A 8 15.62 9.29 4.02
N LEU A 9 15.93 9.89 2.87
CA LEU A 9 15.05 10.88 2.26
C LEU A 9 13.74 10.23 1.84
N THR A 10 13.79 9.08 1.18
CA THR A 10 12.59 8.33 0.77
C THR A 10 11.72 7.97 1.97
N LEU A 11 12.31 7.51 3.07
CA LEU A 11 11.58 7.22 4.30
C LEU A 11 10.90 8.46 4.87
N VAL A 12 11.61 9.60 4.94
CA VAL A 12 11.04 10.87 5.42
C VAL A 12 9.87 11.32 4.55
N LEU A 13 10.00 11.29 3.22
CA LEU A 13 8.94 11.67 2.30
C LEU A 13 7.70 10.77 2.47
N ASN A 14 7.91 9.45 2.53
CA ASN A 14 6.83 8.48 2.74
C ASN A 14 6.10 8.71 4.08
N LEU A 15 6.85 8.99 5.16
CA LEU A 15 6.26 9.28 6.47
C LEU A 15 5.50 10.60 6.47
N VAL A 16 6.00 11.64 5.81
CA VAL A 16 5.31 12.93 5.68
C VAL A 16 3.98 12.75 4.93
N GLY A 17 3.99 12.04 3.80
CA GLY A 17 2.78 11.71 3.05
C GLY A 17 1.78 10.92 3.89
N SER A 18 2.26 9.90 4.61
CA SER A 18 1.47 9.07 5.52
C SER A 18 0.82 9.88 6.65
N VAL A 19 1.61 10.68 7.38
CA VAL A 19 1.13 11.52 8.49
C VAL A 19 0.11 12.53 8.00
N HIS A 20 0.36 13.16 6.85
CA HIS A 20 -0.58 14.10 6.25
C HIS A 20 -1.92 13.43 5.89
N TYR A 21 -1.87 12.25 5.25
CA TYR A 21 -3.07 11.49 4.91
C TYR A 21 -3.86 11.07 6.16
N ILE A 22 -3.17 10.59 7.20
CA ILE A 22 -3.77 10.25 8.50
C ILE A 22 -4.44 11.48 9.13
N ALA A 23 -3.80 12.64 9.11
CA ALA A 23 -4.40 13.88 9.62
C ALA A 23 -5.70 14.24 8.88
N MET A 24 -5.77 14.01 7.57
CA MET A 24 -6.99 14.21 6.78
C MET A 24 -8.07 13.18 7.08
N ILE A 25 -7.73 11.91 7.35
CA ILE A 25 -8.69 10.89 7.82
C ILE A 25 -9.35 11.36 9.13
N VAL A 26 -8.53 11.80 10.09
CA VAL A 26 -9.02 12.28 11.39
C VAL A 26 -9.91 13.52 11.25
N LYS A 27 -9.61 14.40 10.28
CA LYS A 27 -10.47 15.53 9.91
C LYS A 27 -11.73 15.13 9.14
N GLY A 28 -11.81 13.90 8.62
CA GLY A 28 -12.91 13.39 7.80
C GLY A 28 -12.90 13.90 6.36
N GLN A 29 -11.75 14.38 5.88
CA GLN A 29 -11.57 14.93 4.53
C GLN A 29 -11.33 13.82 3.50
N VAL A 30 -10.67 12.73 3.91
CA VAL A 30 -10.44 11.56 3.05
C VAL A 30 -11.06 10.30 3.65
N ARG A 31 -11.37 9.32 2.79
CA ARG A 31 -12.08 8.09 3.16
C ARG A 31 -11.40 6.86 2.57
N PRO A 32 -10.24 6.40 3.07
CA PRO A 32 -9.46 5.32 2.46
C PRO A 32 -10.28 4.07 2.08
N ASN A 33 -9.97 3.47 0.91
CA ASN A 33 -10.49 2.16 0.52
C ASN A 33 -9.72 1.04 1.26
N ARG A 34 -10.30 0.53 2.34
CA ARG A 34 -9.64 -0.43 3.23
C ARG A 34 -9.11 -1.68 2.53
N ALA A 35 -9.70 -2.12 1.42
CA ALA A 35 -9.21 -3.28 0.69
C ALA A 35 -7.85 -2.99 0.01
N SER A 36 -7.75 -1.85 -0.70
CA SER A 36 -6.49 -1.39 -1.30
C SER A 36 -5.41 -1.19 -0.24
N TRP A 37 -5.74 -0.46 0.82
CA TRP A 37 -4.80 -0.12 1.89
C TRP A 37 -4.31 -1.33 2.67
N LEU A 38 -5.14 -2.36 2.83
CA LEU A 38 -4.74 -3.63 3.42
C LEU A 38 -3.70 -4.35 2.55
N LEU A 39 -3.95 -4.45 1.24
CA LEU A 39 -3.04 -5.13 0.33
C LEU A 39 -1.69 -4.39 0.22
N TRP A 40 -1.73 -3.06 0.14
CA TRP A 40 -0.54 -2.22 0.16
C TRP A 40 0.19 -2.21 1.52
N ALA A 41 -0.42 -2.69 2.60
CA ALA A 41 0.29 -2.93 3.85
C ALA A 41 0.92 -4.33 3.89
N VAL A 42 0.15 -5.36 3.50
CA VAL A 42 0.54 -6.76 3.64
C VAL A 42 1.63 -7.18 2.65
N ALA A 43 1.48 -6.87 1.36
CA ALA A 43 2.44 -7.29 0.34
C ALA A 43 3.87 -6.79 0.63
N PRO A 44 4.12 -5.49 0.85
CA PRO A 44 5.46 -5.01 1.19
C PRO A 44 5.92 -5.45 2.58
N ALA A 45 5.02 -5.77 3.54
CA ALA A 45 5.44 -6.33 4.82
C ALA A 45 6.07 -7.73 4.66
N VAL A 46 5.52 -8.55 3.76
CA VAL A 46 6.12 -9.87 3.43
C VAL A 46 7.47 -9.68 2.76
N VAL A 47 7.58 -8.74 1.81
CA VAL A 47 8.86 -8.42 1.15
C VAL A 47 9.89 -7.93 2.17
N PHE A 48 9.50 -7.03 3.08
CA PHE A 48 10.36 -6.53 4.14
C PHE A 48 10.89 -7.66 5.03
N ALA A 49 10.03 -8.62 5.41
CA ALA A 49 10.47 -9.78 6.18
C ALA A 49 11.50 -10.64 5.42
N ALA A 50 11.29 -10.85 4.11
CA ALA A 50 12.24 -11.57 3.26
C ALA A 50 13.57 -10.83 3.10
N GLU A 51 13.54 -9.50 2.96
CA GLU A 51 14.75 -8.67 2.88
C GLU A 51 15.57 -8.68 4.17
N LEU A 52 14.90 -8.76 5.32
CA LEU A 52 15.57 -8.93 6.62
C LEU A 52 16.30 -10.28 6.71
N ASP A 53 15.65 -11.37 6.28
CA ASP A 53 16.25 -12.72 6.26
C ASP A 53 17.45 -12.79 5.31
N GLN A 54 17.37 -12.13 4.16
CA GLN A 54 18.45 -12.05 3.17
C GLN A 54 19.58 -11.07 3.55
N GLY A 55 19.44 -10.32 4.64
CA GLY A 55 20.47 -9.36 5.07
C GLY A 55 20.70 -8.21 4.10
N VAL A 56 19.65 -7.74 3.41
CA VAL A 56 19.73 -6.67 2.40
C VAL A 56 20.26 -5.34 2.96
N GLY A 57 20.17 -5.14 4.28
CA GLY A 57 20.82 -4.05 5.00
C GLY A 57 20.01 -2.75 4.95
N LEU A 58 20.67 -1.62 4.70
CA LEU A 58 20.06 -0.30 4.83
C LEU A 58 18.88 -0.07 3.86
N ARG A 59 18.91 -0.73 2.69
CA ARG A 59 17.87 -0.58 1.64
C ARG A 59 16.50 -1.10 2.08
N THR A 60 16.46 -2.04 3.03
CA THR A 60 15.24 -2.60 3.62
C THR A 60 14.39 -1.54 4.32
N LEU A 61 14.95 -0.39 4.70
CA LEU A 61 14.20 0.76 5.23
C LEU A 61 13.19 1.34 4.24
N MET A 62 13.45 1.23 2.93
CA MET A 62 12.50 1.70 1.92
C MET A 62 11.23 0.85 1.95
N THR A 63 11.40 -0.48 1.87
CA THR A 63 10.29 -1.44 1.93
C THR A 63 9.54 -1.36 3.25
N PHE A 64 10.25 -1.12 4.36
CA PHE A 64 9.63 -0.82 5.66
C PHE A 64 8.68 0.37 5.59
N GLY A 65 9.10 1.50 5.00
CA GLY A 65 8.24 2.67 4.85
C GLY A 65 7.01 2.37 3.99
N ILE A 66 7.22 1.65 2.87
CA ILE A 66 6.13 1.24 1.96
C ILE A 66 5.13 0.31 2.66
N ALA A 67 5.54 -0.49 3.64
CA ALA A 67 4.63 -1.29 4.46
C ALA A 67 3.96 -0.50 5.59
N LEU A 68 4.75 0.33 6.29
CA LEU A 68 4.32 1.04 7.48
C LEU A 68 3.28 2.13 7.16
N GLY A 69 3.51 2.94 6.11
CA GLY A 69 2.62 4.03 5.73
C GLY A 69 1.18 3.56 5.48
N PRO A 70 0.96 2.62 4.54
CA PRO A 70 -0.34 2.01 4.30
C PRO A 70 -0.96 1.33 5.51
N LEU A 71 -0.16 0.65 6.33
CA LEU A 71 -0.65 0.06 7.58
C LEU A 71 -1.21 1.14 8.52
N LEU A 72 -0.50 2.25 8.71
CA LEU A 72 -0.96 3.34 9.56
C LEU A 72 -2.21 4.02 8.98
N VAL A 73 -2.30 4.17 7.66
CA VAL A 73 -3.50 4.68 6.98
C VAL A 73 -4.70 3.74 7.17
N LEU A 74 -4.49 2.43 7.02
CA LEU A 74 -5.52 1.42 7.26
C LEU A 74 -6.03 1.50 8.70
N LEU A 75 -5.12 1.49 9.68
CA LEU A 75 -5.47 1.56 11.11
C LEU A 75 -6.20 2.86 11.45
N SER A 76 -5.72 3.99 10.94
CA SER A 76 -6.37 5.29 11.17
C SER A 76 -7.76 5.40 10.56
N SER A 77 -8.06 4.65 9.49
CA SER A 77 -9.41 4.57 8.92
C SER A 77 -10.47 4.05 9.90
N TYR A 78 -10.07 3.37 10.99
CA TYR A 78 -10.98 2.87 12.03
C TYR A 78 -11.17 3.85 13.19
N LEU A 79 -10.35 4.90 13.30
CA LEU A 79 -10.42 5.87 14.41
C LEU A 79 -11.67 6.75 14.36
N ARG A 80 -12.23 6.98 13.17
CA ARG A 80 -13.43 7.81 12.97
C ARG A 80 -14.50 7.01 12.24
N ARG A 81 -15.72 6.97 12.80
CA ARG A 81 -16.89 6.39 12.13
C ARG A 81 -17.14 7.12 10.80
N GLY A 82 -17.28 6.36 9.72
CA GLY A 82 -17.50 6.90 8.37
C GLY A 82 -16.24 7.44 7.65
N ALA A 83 -15.05 7.36 8.26
CA ALA A 83 -13.79 7.75 7.61
C ALA A 83 -13.20 6.63 6.73
N TYR A 84 -14.06 5.91 6.01
CA TYR A 84 -13.67 4.83 5.10
C TYR A 84 -14.62 4.78 3.91
N TRP A 85 -14.12 4.24 2.80
CA TRP A 85 -14.93 3.98 1.61
C TRP A 85 -15.77 2.71 1.80
N GLN A 86 -17.06 2.76 1.48
CA GLN A 86 -17.90 1.58 1.53
C GLN A 86 -17.49 0.61 0.41
N LEU A 87 -17.09 -0.60 0.80
CA LEU A 87 -16.63 -1.61 -0.15
C LEU A 87 -17.82 -2.21 -0.89
N GLY A 88 -17.77 -2.13 -2.23
CA GLY A 88 -18.69 -2.82 -3.12
C GLY A 88 -18.16 -4.17 -3.57
N LEU A 89 -18.99 -4.91 -4.32
CA LEU A 89 -18.60 -6.21 -4.90
C LEU A 89 -17.34 -6.11 -5.78
N PHE A 90 -17.20 -5.01 -6.52
CA PHE A 90 -16.04 -4.74 -7.35
C PHE A 90 -14.74 -4.64 -6.53
N ASP A 91 -14.78 -3.94 -5.39
CA ASP A 91 -13.61 -3.78 -4.52
C ASP A 91 -13.17 -5.12 -3.95
N TRP A 92 -14.13 -5.97 -3.55
CA TRP A 92 -13.87 -7.32 -3.08
C TRP A 92 -13.34 -8.25 -4.17
N ALA A 93 -13.83 -8.13 -5.41
CA ALA A 93 -13.31 -8.90 -6.53
C ALA A 93 -11.85 -8.53 -6.83
N CYS A 94 -11.54 -7.23 -6.88
CA CYS A 94 -10.16 -6.74 -7.03
C CYS A 94 -9.28 -7.22 -5.87
N GLY A 95 -9.75 -7.10 -4.63
CA GLY A 95 -9.00 -7.53 -3.46
C GLY A 95 -8.74 -9.04 -3.44
N GLY A 96 -9.75 -9.84 -3.79
CA GLY A 96 -9.63 -11.30 -3.90
C GLY A 96 -8.67 -11.74 -5.00
N LEU A 97 -8.74 -11.12 -6.18
CA LEU A 97 -7.81 -11.40 -7.29
C LEU A 97 -6.38 -10.98 -6.95
N SER A 98 -6.20 -9.84 -6.28
CA SER A 98 -4.88 -9.39 -5.79
C SER A 98 -4.32 -10.37 -4.77
N GLY A 99 -5.12 -10.79 -3.79
CA GLY A 99 -4.73 -11.81 -2.81
C GLY A 99 -4.38 -13.16 -3.46
N LEU A 100 -5.14 -13.58 -4.48
CA LEU A 100 -4.82 -14.77 -5.25
C LEU A 100 -3.49 -14.64 -6.00
N ALA A 101 -3.21 -13.48 -6.61
CA ALA A 101 -1.94 -13.23 -7.28
C ALA A 101 -0.76 -13.29 -6.30
N VAL A 102 -0.90 -12.73 -5.09
CA VAL A 102 0.10 -12.87 -4.00
C VAL A 102 0.28 -14.32 -3.58
N LEU A 103 -0.80 -15.09 -3.45
CA LEU A 103 -0.73 -16.52 -3.12
C LEU A 103 0.03 -17.30 -4.21
N LEU A 104 -0.30 -17.08 -5.48
CA LEU A 104 0.38 -17.73 -6.60
C LEU A 104 1.86 -17.32 -6.69
N TRP A 105 2.17 -16.06 -6.38
CA TRP A 105 3.54 -15.57 -6.26
C TRP A 105 4.30 -16.35 -5.19
N ALA A 106 3.70 -16.56 -4.01
CA ALA A 106 4.34 -17.30 -2.92
C ALA A 106 4.54 -18.80 -3.22
N LEU A 107 3.83 -19.35 -4.21
CA LEU A 107 3.90 -20.76 -4.61
C LEU A 107 4.75 -20.99 -5.87
N THR A 108 5.23 -19.94 -6.54
CA THR A 108 5.99 -20.08 -7.80
C THR A 108 7.50 -20.00 -7.55
N ASP A 109 8.24 -20.97 -8.08
CA ASP A 109 9.71 -20.97 -8.07
C ASP A 109 10.31 -20.21 -9.27
N ALA A 110 9.47 -19.75 -10.21
CA ALA A 110 9.93 -19.07 -11.42
C ALA A 110 10.05 -17.55 -11.19
N PRO A 111 11.26 -16.96 -11.24
CA PRO A 111 11.46 -15.54 -10.90
C PRO A 111 10.63 -14.57 -11.75
N ASN A 112 10.50 -14.84 -13.06
CA ASN A 112 9.74 -13.98 -13.96
C ASN A 112 8.22 -14.05 -13.68
N ALA A 113 7.70 -15.23 -13.36
CA ALA A 113 6.29 -15.39 -12.99
C ALA A 113 6.01 -14.66 -11.68
N ALA A 114 6.93 -14.76 -10.71
CA ALA A 114 6.84 -14.05 -9.45
C ALA A 114 6.72 -12.52 -9.68
N ILE A 115 7.58 -11.93 -10.50
CA ILE A 115 7.53 -10.50 -10.83
C ILE A 115 6.18 -10.12 -11.46
N ILE A 116 5.71 -10.86 -12.45
CA ILE A 116 4.44 -10.58 -13.14
C ILE A 116 3.26 -10.65 -12.16
N LEU A 117 3.24 -11.65 -11.28
CA LEU A 117 2.19 -11.84 -10.28
C LEU A 117 2.21 -10.71 -9.23
N SER A 118 3.38 -10.28 -8.76
CA SER A 118 3.51 -9.14 -7.86
C SER A 118 2.97 -7.84 -8.51
N MET A 119 3.36 -7.57 -9.76
CA MET A 119 2.86 -6.39 -10.49
C MET A 119 1.32 -6.45 -10.68
N ALA A 120 0.79 -7.62 -11.02
CA ALA A 120 -0.65 -7.81 -11.17
C ALA A 120 -1.39 -7.63 -9.84
N ALA A 121 -0.85 -8.15 -8.74
CA ALA A 121 -1.39 -7.99 -7.40
C ALA A 121 -1.48 -6.50 -7.01
N ASP A 122 -0.41 -5.74 -7.21
CA ASP A 122 -0.37 -4.31 -6.91
C ASP A 122 -1.33 -3.50 -7.80
N ALA A 123 -1.40 -3.81 -9.10
CA ALA A 123 -2.33 -3.16 -10.00
C ALA A 123 -3.78 -3.42 -9.58
N LEU A 124 -4.14 -4.66 -9.25
CA LEU A 124 -5.47 -5.03 -8.78
C LEU A 124 -5.80 -4.37 -7.43
N ALA A 125 -4.83 -4.26 -6.52
CA ALA A 125 -4.99 -3.53 -5.26
C ALA A 125 -5.24 -2.03 -5.49
N ALA A 126 -4.64 -1.43 -6.52
CA ALA A 126 -4.79 -0.01 -6.84
C ALA A 126 -6.14 0.34 -7.49
N VAL A 127 -6.68 -0.56 -8.32
CA VAL A 127 -7.88 -0.31 -9.14
C VAL A 127 -9.08 0.24 -8.35
N PRO A 128 -9.47 -0.31 -7.18
CA PRO A 128 -10.54 0.24 -6.35
C PRO A 128 -10.32 1.71 -5.98
N THR A 129 -9.11 2.06 -5.56
CA THR A 129 -8.74 3.43 -5.17
C THR A 129 -8.72 4.35 -6.39
N ILE A 130 -8.19 3.91 -7.54
CA ILE A 130 -8.21 4.69 -8.79
C ILE A 130 -9.65 4.99 -9.23
N ARG A 131 -10.51 3.96 -9.28
CA ARG A 131 -11.92 4.11 -9.66
C ARG A 131 -12.65 5.07 -8.73
N LYS A 132 -12.38 4.95 -7.42
CA LYS A 132 -12.90 5.85 -6.40
C LYS A 132 -12.42 7.29 -6.65
N SER A 133 -11.12 7.51 -6.87
CA SER A 133 -10.54 8.84 -7.12
C SER A 133 -11.10 9.51 -8.38
N ILE A 134 -11.48 8.75 -9.41
CA ILE A 134 -12.11 9.30 -10.61
C ILE A 134 -13.57 9.71 -10.35
N SER A 135 -14.31 8.91 -9.58
CA SER A 135 -15.74 9.15 -9.35
C SER A 135 -16.04 10.11 -8.20
N HIS A 136 -15.19 10.13 -7.17
CA HIS A 136 -15.32 10.92 -5.94
C HIS A 136 -13.95 11.50 -5.55
N PRO A 137 -13.36 12.38 -6.39
CA PRO A 137 -12.01 12.90 -6.19
C PRO A 137 -11.81 13.61 -4.84
N GLU A 138 -12.86 14.20 -4.28
CA GLU A 138 -12.85 14.88 -2.99
C GLU A 138 -12.58 13.96 -1.79
N THR A 139 -12.63 12.65 -2.00
CA THR A 139 -12.47 11.65 -0.93
C THR A 139 -11.07 11.03 -0.87
N GLU A 140 -10.13 11.53 -1.66
CA GLU A 140 -8.73 11.15 -1.75
C GLU A 140 -7.82 12.38 -1.88
N HIS A 141 -6.52 12.24 -1.57
CA HIS A 141 -5.57 13.35 -1.67
C HIS A 141 -4.20 12.88 -2.17
N PRO A 142 -3.58 13.61 -3.12
CA PRO A 142 -2.42 13.11 -3.85
C PRO A 142 -1.13 13.06 -3.04
N LEU A 143 -0.98 13.87 -1.98
CA LEU A 143 0.27 14.00 -1.22
C LEU A 143 0.78 12.69 -0.59
N PHE A 144 -0.08 11.69 -0.40
CA PHE A 144 0.38 10.36 0.03
C PHE A 144 1.16 9.62 -1.07
N PHE A 145 0.83 9.87 -2.34
CA PHE A 145 1.34 9.14 -3.50
C PHE A 145 2.60 9.79 -4.11
N VAL A 146 3.17 10.80 -3.44
CA VAL A 146 4.40 11.50 -3.82
C VAL A 146 5.55 10.98 -2.97
#